data_AF-A0A5D0D281-F1
#
_entry.id   AF-A0A5D0D281-F1
#
_cell.length_a   1.000
_cell.length_b   1.000
_cell.length_c   1.000
_cell.angle_alpha   90.00
_cell.angle_beta   90.00
_cell.angle_gamma   90.00
#
_symmetry.space_group_name_H-M   'P 1'
#
loop_
_entity.id
_entity.type
_entity.pdbx_description
1 polymer ?
#
loop_
_entity_poly.entity_id
_entity_poly.type
_entity_poly.pdbx_seq_one_letter_code
_entity_poly.pdbx_strand_id
1 'polypeptide(L)'
;MRETINPTSVRLSVGSGSGMKIKIRGGTTVKAIKKLFAGLMVFTLVLGVSFAGSAFASGDEVKLIDSEVSVIYKPGYVGFSGDIEVANLGPEKNVTVHYTTDDTTWYDTSANYVGPTDGSHEKWHFSISTNGSTTDHAELKDLRSIKFAIKYEVNNQTYWDNNGSANYYNEVNRNYPLRSVILGAPNVLNANSTLSNGEFSGNIYVKNLNPEKKVKILYTTDDWATTREAYAIYTGPLNNFNSVENWNYSINVPGATNVKYAISYTTAGQTYWDNNYGHNYEVVSNSL
;
A
#
# COMPACT_ATOMS: atom_id res chain seq x y z
N MET A 1 -2.80 -33.34 -65.36
CA MET A 1 -1.45 -33.74 -65.84
C MET A 1 -0.57 -33.73 -64.59
N ARG A 2 -0.56 -34.80 -63.76
CA ARG A 2 0.23 -36.05 -63.89
C ARG A 2 1.70 -35.76 -64.19
N GLU A 3 2.56 -36.00 -63.19
CA GLU A 3 3.61 -37.06 -63.17
C GLU A 3 4.58 -36.94 -64.35
N THR A 4 5.90 -36.95 -64.22
CA THR A 4 6.73 -38.15 -63.97
C THR A 4 8.22 -37.71 -64.08
N ILE A 5 9.13 -38.05 -63.14
CA ILE A 5 10.12 -39.18 -63.17
C ILE A 5 11.48 -38.85 -63.85
N ASN A 6 12.52 -38.70 -63.00
CA ASN A 6 13.81 -39.47 -62.97
C ASN A 6 14.83 -39.31 -64.15
N PRO A 7 16.06 -39.89 -64.15
CA PRO A 7 16.79 -40.68 -63.12
C PRO A 7 18.32 -40.46 -62.99
N THR A 8 18.92 -41.18 -62.02
CA THR A 8 20.29 -41.79 -61.98
C THR A 8 21.53 -40.89 -61.82
N SER A 9 22.41 -41.18 -60.85
CA SER A 9 23.32 -42.31 -60.98
C SER A 9 23.68 -43.01 -59.66
N VAL A 10 23.71 -44.34 -59.76
CA VAL A 10 24.10 -45.32 -58.76
C VAL A 10 25.58 -45.65 -58.96
N ARG A 11 26.35 -45.75 -57.88
CA ARG A 11 27.50 -46.66 -57.81
C ARG A 11 27.43 -47.45 -56.49
N LEU A 12 27.19 -48.74 -56.63
CA LEU A 12 27.35 -49.76 -55.58
C LEU A 12 28.76 -50.32 -55.67
N SER A 13 29.41 -50.44 -54.51
CA SER A 13 30.54 -51.33 -54.27
C SER A 13 30.08 -52.35 -53.23
N VAL A 14 30.30 -53.63 -53.52
CA VAL A 14 29.88 -54.80 -52.73
C VAL A 14 31.11 -55.43 -52.08
N GLY A 15 30.96 -55.82 -50.81
CA GLY A 15 31.83 -56.75 -50.09
C GLY A 15 31.86 -56.37 -48.61
N SER A 16 31.66 -57.22 -47.62
CA SER A 16 31.34 -58.65 -47.52
C SER A 16 31.04 -58.91 -46.03
N GLY A 17 30.06 -59.74 -45.68
CA GLY A 17 30.03 -60.40 -44.36
C GLY A 17 29.06 -59.86 -43.30
N SER A 18 27.96 -60.61 -43.15
CA SER A 18 27.31 -61.03 -41.90
C SER A 18 26.68 -59.99 -40.95
N GLY A 19 25.34 -60.03 -40.82
CA GLY A 19 24.65 -59.56 -39.62
C GLY A 19 23.24 -58.99 -39.83
N MET A 20 22.24 -59.85 -40.01
CA MET A 20 20.82 -59.49 -39.95
C MET A 20 20.35 -59.37 -38.49
N LYS A 21 19.78 -58.23 -38.07
CA LYS A 21 18.91 -58.12 -36.88
C LYS A 21 17.78 -57.11 -37.09
N ILE A 22 16.55 -57.61 -37.13
CA ILE A 22 15.30 -56.88 -36.94
C ILE A 22 14.95 -56.93 -35.44
N LYS A 23 14.49 -55.81 -34.87
CA LYS A 23 13.64 -55.83 -33.65
C LYS A 23 12.72 -54.60 -33.58
N ILE A 24 11.42 -54.86 -33.42
CA ILE A 24 10.30 -53.93 -33.25
C ILE A 24 10.00 -53.72 -31.75
N ARG A 25 9.60 -52.50 -31.34
CA ARG A 25 8.74 -52.13 -30.18
C ARG A 25 8.62 -50.59 -30.19
N GLY A 26 7.52 -49.91 -29.91
CA GLY A 26 6.19 -50.23 -29.39
C GLY A 26 5.63 -48.91 -28.81
N GLY A 27 4.46 -48.45 -29.25
CA GLY A 27 3.88 -47.16 -28.85
C GLY A 27 3.10 -47.20 -27.54
N THR A 28 2.90 -46.04 -26.91
CA THR A 28 1.79 -45.78 -25.99
C THR A 28 1.46 -44.28 -25.94
N THR A 29 0.17 -43.99 -26.04
CA THR A 29 -0.51 -42.69 -25.93
C THR A 29 -0.42 -42.11 -24.51
N VAL A 30 -0.21 -40.79 -24.37
CA VAL A 30 -0.38 -40.09 -23.09
C VAL A 30 -1.70 -39.33 -23.09
N LYS A 31 -2.60 -39.77 -22.22
CA LYS A 31 -3.90 -39.21 -21.89
C LYS A 31 -3.73 -38.17 -20.76
N ALA A 32 -4.51 -37.09 -20.80
CA ALA A 32 -4.52 -36.03 -19.79
C ALA A 32 -4.76 -36.56 -18.36
N ILE A 33 -4.01 -36.03 -17.39
CA ILE A 33 -4.25 -36.22 -15.95
C ILE A 33 -4.42 -34.84 -15.28
N LYS A 34 -5.50 -34.76 -14.52
CA LYS A 34 -6.03 -33.62 -13.75
C LYS A 34 -5.01 -33.11 -12.73
N LYS A 35 -4.90 -31.78 -12.59
CA LYS A 35 -4.23 -31.16 -11.43
C LYS A 35 -5.13 -31.34 -10.20
N LEU A 36 -4.59 -32.00 -9.18
CA LEU A 36 -5.14 -32.11 -7.84
C LEU A 36 -3.97 -31.89 -6.88
N PHE A 37 -3.93 -30.74 -6.22
CA PHE A 37 -3.18 -30.50 -4.98
C PHE A 37 -4.01 -29.47 -4.20
N ALA A 38 -4.93 -29.93 -3.34
CA ALA A 38 -4.70 -30.31 -1.95
C ALA A 38 -4.46 -29.07 -1.07
N GLY A 39 -5.55 -28.60 -0.44
CA GLY A 39 -5.51 -27.59 0.59
C GLY A 39 -4.75 -28.11 1.81
N LEU A 40 -3.87 -27.27 2.34
CA LEU A 40 -3.12 -27.55 3.54
C LEU A 40 -3.93 -27.01 4.74
N MET A 41 -4.73 -27.87 5.36
CA MET A 41 -5.23 -27.64 6.71
C MET A 41 -4.07 -27.84 7.68
N VAL A 42 -3.66 -26.78 8.37
CA VAL A 42 -2.68 -26.87 9.46
C VAL A 42 -3.44 -27.21 10.74
N PHE A 43 -3.15 -28.39 11.30
CA PHE A 43 -3.53 -28.78 12.66
C PHE A 43 -2.47 -28.21 13.61
N THR A 44 -2.81 -27.21 14.41
CA THR A 44 -1.95 -26.75 15.52
C THR A 44 -2.29 -27.53 16.77
N LEU A 45 -1.33 -28.35 17.20
CA LEU A 45 -1.34 -29.07 18.48
C LEU A 45 -0.97 -28.07 19.60
N VAL A 46 -1.91 -27.76 20.49
CA VAL A 46 -1.65 -26.87 21.64
C VAL A 46 -1.05 -27.70 22.77
N LEU A 47 0.25 -27.53 23.03
CA LEU A 47 0.83 -27.80 24.35
C LEU A 47 0.91 -26.48 25.12
N GLY A 48 0.25 -26.46 26.28
CA GLY A 48 0.08 -25.27 27.10
C GLY A 48 1.38 -24.75 27.70
N VAL A 49 1.64 -23.46 27.44
CA VAL A 49 2.34 -22.56 28.35
C VAL A 49 1.53 -21.27 28.33
N SER A 50 0.98 -20.90 29.49
CA SER A 50 0.19 -19.69 29.69
C SER A 50 1.08 -18.44 29.59
N PHE A 51 1.16 -17.88 28.38
CA PHE A 51 1.43 -16.47 28.17
C PHE A 51 0.08 -15.77 28.01
N ALA A 52 -0.08 -14.59 28.64
CA ALA A 52 -1.21 -13.71 28.38
C ALA A 52 -1.34 -13.56 26.85
N GLY A 53 -2.53 -13.87 26.33
CA GLY A 53 -2.73 -14.20 24.93
C GLY A 53 -2.33 -13.08 23.97
N SER A 54 -1.16 -13.20 23.36
CA SER A 54 -0.88 -12.57 22.08
C SER A 54 -1.74 -13.28 21.04
N ALA A 55 -2.92 -12.74 20.74
CA ALA A 55 -3.63 -13.16 19.54
C ALA A 55 -2.84 -12.66 18.35
N PHE A 56 -2.45 -13.55 17.44
CA PHE A 56 -1.99 -13.11 16.13
C PHE A 56 -3.19 -12.47 15.44
N ALA A 57 -3.06 -11.19 15.13
CA ALA A 57 -4.04 -10.44 14.35
C ALA A 57 -4.41 -11.27 13.10
N SER A 58 -5.69 -11.32 12.73
CA SER A 58 -6.07 -11.78 11.39
C SER A 58 -5.54 -10.85 10.28
N GLY A 59 -4.87 -9.77 10.68
CA GLY A 59 -4.26 -8.75 9.86
C GLY A 59 -5.15 -7.52 9.74
N ASP A 60 -6.36 -7.54 10.31
CA ASP A 60 -7.39 -6.51 10.12
C ASP A 60 -7.65 -5.68 11.39
N GLU A 61 -7.17 -6.09 12.56
CA GLU A 61 -7.47 -5.43 13.83
C GLU A 61 -6.74 -4.10 14.00
N VAL A 62 -5.56 -3.97 13.41
CA VAL A 62 -4.76 -2.74 13.40
C VAL A 62 -3.93 -2.69 12.13
N LYS A 63 -3.93 -1.53 11.47
CA LYS A 63 -3.14 -1.26 10.27
C LYS A 63 -2.65 0.17 10.26
N LEU A 64 -1.41 0.37 9.84
CA LEU A 64 -0.96 1.69 9.40
C LEU A 64 -1.70 2.10 8.12
N ILE A 65 -2.21 3.33 8.07
CA ILE A 65 -2.71 3.95 6.83
C ILE A 65 -1.54 4.64 6.14
N ASP A 66 -0.90 5.57 6.84
CA ASP A 66 0.25 6.31 6.35
C ASP A 66 1.16 6.78 7.49
N SER A 67 2.34 7.24 7.14
CA SER A 67 3.22 7.95 8.06
C SER A 67 4.05 8.98 7.32
N GLU A 68 4.19 10.15 7.94
CA GLU A 68 5.02 11.24 7.49
C GLU A 68 6.10 11.55 8.52
N VAL A 69 7.33 11.74 8.03
CA VAL A 69 8.40 12.41 8.76
C VAL A 69 8.69 13.73 8.05
N SER A 70 8.55 14.85 8.74
CA SER A 70 8.74 16.19 8.16
C SER A 70 9.85 16.95 8.87
N VAL A 71 10.56 17.81 8.14
CA VAL A 71 11.64 18.65 8.69
C VAL A 71 11.55 20.09 8.22
N ILE A 72 11.86 21.03 9.12
CA ILE A 72 11.99 22.45 8.78
C ILE A 72 13.35 22.95 9.28
N TYR A 73 14.15 23.51 8.39
CA TYR A 73 15.53 23.97 8.67
C TYR A 73 15.64 24.95 9.84
N LYS A 74 14.59 25.72 10.12
CA LYS A 74 14.52 26.65 11.26
C LYS A 74 13.14 26.54 11.90
N PRO A 75 13.03 26.27 13.22
CA PRO A 75 14.06 26.11 14.23
C PRO A 75 14.55 24.65 14.43
N GLY A 76 14.88 23.93 13.36
CA GLY A 76 15.28 22.51 13.45
C GLY A 76 14.10 21.62 13.85
N TYR A 77 12.91 21.94 13.32
CA TYR A 77 11.70 21.17 13.59
C TYR A 77 11.82 19.79 12.93
N VAL A 78 11.42 18.76 13.67
CA VAL A 78 11.21 17.41 13.16
C VAL A 78 9.84 16.94 13.64
N GLY A 79 8.98 16.54 12.72
CA GLY A 79 7.68 15.95 12.99
C GLY A 79 7.65 14.48 12.58
N PHE A 80 6.94 13.67 13.34
CA PHE A 80 6.58 12.30 13.02
C PHE A 80 5.10 12.10 13.31
N SER A 81 4.33 11.82 12.26
CA SER A 81 2.88 11.69 12.33
C SER A 81 2.38 10.62 11.38
N GLY A 82 1.10 10.28 11.50
CA GLY A 82 0.45 9.36 10.58
C GLY A 82 -0.92 8.93 11.07
N ASP A 83 -1.64 8.26 10.18
CA ASP A 83 -2.95 7.70 10.46
C ASP A 83 -2.91 6.18 10.60
N ILE A 84 -3.77 5.67 11.46
CA ILE A 84 -3.91 4.26 11.82
C ILE A 84 -5.39 3.91 11.72
N GLU A 85 -5.68 2.72 11.22
CA GLU A 85 -7.01 2.12 11.29
C GLU A 85 -7.01 0.98 12.30
N VAL A 86 -8.03 0.93 13.16
CA VAL A 86 -8.24 -0.18 14.10
C VAL A 86 -9.66 -0.70 14.05
N ALA A 87 -9.86 -1.98 14.34
CA ALA A 87 -11.19 -2.56 14.48
C ALA A 87 -11.91 -2.00 15.73
N ASN A 88 -13.20 -1.76 15.62
CA ASN A 88 -14.03 -1.29 16.73
C ASN A 88 -14.49 -2.46 17.62
N LEU A 89 -13.57 -3.02 18.40
CA LEU A 89 -13.82 -4.22 19.21
C LEU A 89 -14.34 -3.93 20.63
N GLY A 90 -14.25 -2.68 21.09
CA GLY A 90 -14.64 -2.29 22.45
C GLY A 90 -14.50 -0.78 22.68
N PRO A 91 -15.14 -0.24 23.73
CA PRO A 91 -15.15 1.20 23.99
C PRO A 91 -13.81 1.73 24.52
N GLU A 92 -13.10 0.93 25.31
CA GLU A 92 -11.80 1.29 25.87
C GLU A 92 -10.68 0.76 24.96
N LYS A 93 -10.08 1.67 24.19
CA LYS A 93 -9.02 1.37 23.23
C LYS A 93 -7.79 2.19 23.54
N ASN A 94 -6.63 1.56 23.47
CA ASN A 94 -5.34 2.26 23.44
C ASN A 94 -4.64 1.94 22.13
N VAL A 95 -4.29 2.98 21.37
CA VAL A 95 -3.54 2.86 20.12
C VAL A 95 -2.20 3.56 20.32
N THR A 96 -1.11 2.81 20.19
CA THR A 96 0.24 3.29 20.49
C THR A 96 1.15 3.04 19.29
N VAL A 97 1.97 4.03 18.94
CA VAL A 97 3.11 3.84 18.05
C VAL A 97 4.33 3.54 18.91
N HIS A 98 4.86 2.33 18.78
CA HIS A 98 6.10 1.89 19.40
C HIS A 98 7.24 2.12 18.42
N TYR A 99 8.17 3.03 18.72
CA TYR A 99 9.17 3.50 17.75
C TYR A 99 10.59 3.59 18.33
N THR A 100 11.57 3.58 17.43
CA THR A 100 12.99 3.77 17.74
C THR A 100 13.66 4.63 16.67
N THR A 101 14.64 5.42 17.09
CA THR A 101 15.45 6.28 16.21
C THR A 101 16.90 5.80 16.08
N ASP A 102 17.27 4.76 16.83
CA ASP A 102 18.64 4.23 16.98
C ASP A 102 18.72 2.69 16.97
N ASP A 103 17.61 2.00 16.66
CA ASP A 103 17.45 0.54 16.72
C ASP A 103 17.68 -0.11 18.10
N THR A 104 17.83 0.69 19.16
CA THR A 104 18.23 0.22 20.48
C THR A 104 17.23 0.67 21.55
N THR A 105 16.94 1.95 21.60
CA THR A 105 16.03 2.58 22.54
C THR A 105 14.66 2.70 21.90
N TRP A 106 13.66 2.13 22.57
CA TRP A 106 12.27 2.17 22.12
C TRP A 106 11.45 3.14 22.97
N TYR A 107 10.55 3.85 22.31
CA TYR A 107 9.67 4.86 22.83
C TYR A 107 8.23 4.54 22.43
N ASP A 108 7.28 5.07 23.19
CA ASP A 108 5.86 4.95 22.90
C ASP A 108 5.24 6.34 22.76
N THR A 109 4.37 6.50 21.77
CA THR A 109 3.45 7.64 21.69
C THR A 109 2.04 7.18 21.41
N SER A 110 1.06 7.88 21.99
CA SER A 110 -0.37 7.53 21.80
C SER A 110 -0.91 8.18 20.53
N ALA A 111 -1.76 7.44 19.81
CA ALA A 111 -2.63 7.99 18.79
C ALA A 111 -3.97 8.43 19.43
N ASN A 112 -4.66 9.36 18.79
CA ASN A 112 -5.93 9.91 19.24
C ASN A 112 -7.04 9.52 18.26
N TYR A 113 -8.24 9.22 18.77
CA TYR A 113 -9.40 8.92 17.96
C TYR A 113 -9.76 10.09 17.04
N VAL A 114 -9.96 9.81 15.75
CA VAL A 114 -10.40 10.78 14.74
C VAL A 114 -11.87 10.60 14.43
N GLY A 115 -12.32 9.36 14.22
CA GLY A 115 -13.68 9.07 13.79
C GLY A 115 -13.85 7.63 13.31
N PRO A 116 -15.10 7.19 13.03
CA PRO A 116 -15.32 5.92 12.36
C PRO A 116 -14.78 5.98 10.91
N THR A 117 -14.17 4.90 10.44
CA THR A 117 -13.87 4.73 9.02
C THR A 117 -15.02 4.02 8.32
N ASP A 118 -15.47 2.90 8.89
CA ASP A 118 -16.68 2.19 8.49
C ASP A 118 -17.50 1.74 9.71
N GLY A 119 -18.48 0.85 9.52
CA GLY A 119 -19.31 0.33 10.61
C GLY A 119 -18.60 -0.56 11.63
N SER A 120 -17.33 -0.91 11.36
CA SER A 120 -16.52 -1.87 12.12
C SER A 120 -15.11 -1.39 12.44
N HIS A 121 -14.68 -0.23 11.93
CA HIS A 121 -13.33 0.31 12.12
C HIS A 121 -13.34 1.80 12.46
N GLU A 122 -12.21 2.26 13.01
CA GLU A 122 -11.99 3.63 13.46
C GLU A 122 -10.63 4.13 12.99
N LYS A 123 -10.57 5.42 12.64
CA LYS A 123 -9.36 6.13 12.31
C LYS A 123 -8.77 6.76 13.58
N TRP A 124 -7.47 6.61 13.74
CA TRP A 124 -6.67 7.17 14.82
C TRP A 124 -5.48 7.93 14.24
N HIS A 125 -5.08 9.01 14.89
CA HIS A 125 -4.00 9.88 14.44
C HIS A 125 -2.96 10.09 15.52
N PHE A 126 -1.69 9.86 15.20
CA PHE A 126 -0.57 10.22 16.08
C PHE A 126 0.20 11.39 15.47
N SER A 127 0.71 12.26 16.33
CA SER A 127 1.60 13.34 15.93
C SER A 127 2.50 13.71 17.09
N ILE A 128 3.80 13.55 16.88
CA ILE A 128 4.83 14.01 17.80
C ILE A 128 5.81 14.89 17.05
N SER A 129 6.39 15.85 17.75
CA SER A 129 7.40 16.70 17.16
C SER A 129 8.36 17.24 18.20
N THR A 130 9.52 17.68 17.72
CA THR A 130 10.48 18.44 18.50
C THR A 130 10.96 19.65 17.70
N ASN A 131 11.61 20.57 18.39
CA ASN A 131 12.30 21.70 17.78
C ASN A 131 13.41 22.21 18.71
N GLY A 132 14.19 23.18 18.24
CA GLY A 132 15.32 23.73 18.99
C GLY A 132 14.99 24.40 20.33
N SER A 133 13.70 24.63 20.64
CA SER A 133 13.26 25.30 21.87
C SER A 133 12.61 24.38 22.91
N THR A 134 12.31 23.12 22.56
CA THR A 134 11.65 22.17 23.48
C THR A 134 12.56 20.98 23.84
N THR A 135 12.25 20.31 24.94
CA THR A 135 12.79 18.99 25.33
C THR A 135 11.84 17.84 24.99
N ASP A 136 10.63 18.14 24.53
CA ASP A 136 9.66 17.14 24.12
C ASP A 136 10.19 16.39 22.90
N HIS A 137 10.07 15.07 22.94
CA HIS A 137 10.55 14.16 21.89
C HIS A 137 11.97 14.47 21.40
N ALA A 138 12.89 14.75 22.35
CA ALA A 138 14.27 15.14 22.04
C ALA A 138 15.02 14.10 21.19
N GLU A 139 14.61 12.84 21.25
CA GLU A 139 15.11 11.75 20.40
C GLU A 139 14.89 11.98 18.89
N LEU A 140 14.02 12.92 18.50
CA LEU A 140 13.78 13.29 17.10
C LEU A 140 14.72 14.39 16.56
N LYS A 141 15.49 15.11 17.41
CA LYS A 141 16.20 16.34 17.00
C LYS A 141 17.18 16.17 15.84
N ASP A 142 17.79 15.01 15.72
CA ASP A 142 18.76 14.67 14.68
C ASP A 142 18.33 13.45 13.85
N LEU A 143 17.02 13.25 13.75
CA LEU A 143 16.43 12.06 13.13
C LEU A 143 17.04 11.78 11.75
N ARG A 144 17.51 10.55 11.56
CA ARG A 144 17.98 10.04 10.26
C ARG A 144 16.94 9.10 9.68
N SER A 145 16.50 8.18 10.51
CA SER A 145 15.44 7.24 10.24
C SER A 145 14.64 6.97 11.50
N ILE A 146 13.48 6.35 11.30
CA ILE A 146 12.61 5.87 12.36
C ILE A 146 12.12 4.48 11.99
N LYS A 147 12.18 3.55 12.94
CA LYS A 147 11.49 2.26 12.86
C LYS A 147 10.35 2.22 13.85
N PHE A 148 9.23 1.63 13.47
CA PHE A 148 8.08 1.60 14.34
C PHE A 148 7.11 0.45 14.04
N ALA A 149 6.29 0.12 15.02
CA ALA A 149 5.14 -0.77 14.92
C ALA A 149 3.95 -0.13 15.61
N ILE A 150 2.74 -0.57 15.25
CA ILE A 150 1.51 -0.10 15.87
C ILE A 150 1.02 -1.16 16.84
N LYS A 151 0.80 -0.76 18.09
CA LYS A 151 0.20 -1.58 19.14
C LYS A 151 -1.24 -1.11 19.36
N TYR A 152 -2.18 -2.04 19.32
CA TYR A 152 -3.58 -1.80 19.61
C TYR A 152 -4.03 -2.69 20.78
N GLU A 153 -4.51 -2.07 21.86
CA GLU A 153 -4.98 -2.76 23.05
C GLU A 153 -6.48 -2.48 23.28
N VAL A 154 -7.26 -3.55 23.41
CA VAL A 154 -8.72 -3.51 23.61
C VAL A 154 -9.17 -4.80 24.29
N ASN A 155 -10.14 -4.74 25.20
CA ASN A 155 -10.70 -5.92 25.88
C ASN A 155 -9.63 -6.88 26.47
N ASN A 156 -8.53 -6.34 27.00
CA ASN A 156 -7.37 -7.09 27.51
C ASN A 156 -6.64 -7.95 26.46
N GLN A 157 -6.79 -7.63 25.18
CA GLN A 157 -6.06 -8.22 24.06
C GLN A 157 -5.11 -7.18 23.47
N THR A 158 -3.98 -7.65 22.96
CA THR A 158 -2.98 -6.81 22.29
C THR A 158 -2.78 -7.32 20.87
N TYR A 159 -2.95 -6.41 19.91
CA TYR A 159 -2.71 -6.62 18.49
C TYR A 159 -1.54 -5.77 18.04
N TRP A 160 -0.77 -6.28 17.09
CA TRP A 160 0.39 -5.59 16.55
C TRP A 160 0.32 -5.54 15.02
N ASP A 161 0.52 -4.35 14.48
CA ASP A 161 0.97 -4.18 13.11
C ASP A 161 2.46 -3.82 13.12
N ASN A 162 3.28 -4.86 12.96
CA ASN A 162 4.73 -4.76 12.87
C ASN A 162 5.24 -5.05 11.45
N ASN A 163 4.40 -4.84 10.43
CA ASN A 163 4.75 -5.04 9.02
C ASN A 163 5.39 -6.43 8.77
N GLY A 164 4.76 -7.50 9.29
CA GLY A 164 5.29 -8.86 9.16
C GLY A 164 6.63 -9.09 9.87
N SER A 165 6.79 -8.54 11.08
CA SER A 165 8.03 -8.53 11.88
C SER A 165 9.18 -7.69 11.34
N ALA A 166 9.02 -6.97 10.21
CA ALA A 166 10.04 -6.08 9.68
C ALA A 166 10.04 -4.69 10.35
N ASN A 167 8.93 -4.34 11.01
CA ASN A 167 8.56 -2.98 11.39
C ASN A 167 8.39 -2.07 10.16
N TYR A 168 7.69 -0.96 10.36
CA TYR A 168 7.71 0.14 9.41
C TYR A 168 9.03 0.89 9.53
N TYR A 169 9.49 1.46 8.42
CA TYR A 169 10.72 2.22 8.32
C TYR A 169 10.50 3.47 7.50
N ASN A 170 10.95 4.62 7.99
CA ASN A 170 10.96 5.86 7.24
C ASN A 170 12.29 6.60 7.48
N GLU A 171 12.67 7.45 6.54
CA GLU A 171 13.87 8.27 6.59
C GLU A 171 13.53 9.74 6.42
N VAL A 172 14.34 10.61 7.01
CA VAL A 172 14.20 12.04 6.79
C VAL A 172 14.64 12.40 5.36
N ASN A 173 13.72 12.98 4.59
CA ASN A 173 14.06 13.64 3.33
C ASN A 173 14.49 15.09 3.59
N ARG A 174 15.76 15.39 3.30
CA ARG A 174 16.32 16.76 3.43
C ARG A 174 16.35 17.51 2.11
N ASN A 175 15.88 16.91 1.03
CA ASN A 175 15.68 17.57 -0.25
C ASN A 175 14.21 17.95 -0.38
N TYR A 176 13.88 18.96 -1.19
CA TYR A 176 12.48 19.33 -1.38
C TYR A 176 11.69 18.20 -2.08
N PRO A 177 10.47 17.86 -1.61
CA PRO A 177 9.80 18.39 -0.42
C PRO A 177 10.44 17.85 0.87
N LEU A 178 10.59 18.70 1.89
CA LEU A 178 11.26 18.41 3.17
C LEU A 178 10.44 17.49 4.09
N ARG A 179 9.94 16.40 3.52
CA ARG A 179 9.15 15.37 4.16
C ARG A 179 9.33 14.03 3.45
N SER A 180 9.11 12.97 4.18
CA SER A 180 9.09 11.61 3.68
C SER A 180 7.79 10.93 4.08
N VAL A 181 6.99 10.49 3.11
CA VAL A 181 5.72 9.80 3.34
C VAL A 181 5.86 8.33 2.96
N ILE A 182 5.35 7.43 3.80
CA ILE A 182 5.13 6.02 3.49
C ILE A 182 3.64 5.69 3.61
N LEU A 183 3.17 4.71 2.83
CA LEU A 183 1.81 4.18 2.91
C LEU A 183 1.86 2.76 3.48
N GLY A 184 1.02 2.50 4.49
CA GLY A 184 0.83 1.18 5.11
C GLY A 184 -0.09 0.31 4.27
N ALA A 185 -1.34 0.13 4.67
CA ALA A 185 -2.34 -0.65 3.94
C ALA A 185 -2.75 -0.06 2.56
N PRO A 186 -3.14 1.23 2.42
CA PRO A 186 -3.70 1.75 1.18
C PRO A 186 -2.69 1.77 0.03
N ASN A 187 -3.18 1.60 -1.20
CA ASN A 187 -2.37 1.78 -2.43
C ASN A 187 -2.53 3.18 -3.04
N VAL A 188 -3.60 3.87 -2.67
CA VAL A 188 -3.91 5.24 -3.04
C VAL A 188 -4.58 5.90 -1.86
N LEU A 189 -4.24 7.15 -1.58
CA LEU A 189 -4.76 7.91 -0.44
C LEU A 189 -4.89 9.39 -0.83
N ASN A 190 -6.03 9.99 -0.55
CA ASN A 190 -6.22 11.43 -0.60
C ASN A 190 -5.31 12.10 0.45
N ALA A 191 -4.40 12.95 0.02
CA ALA A 191 -3.50 13.65 0.93
C ALA A 191 -4.09 14.97 1.43
N ASN A 192 -4.70 15.73 0.52
CA ASN A 192 -5.42 16.96 0.81
C ASN A 192 -6.21 17.37 -0.42
N SER A 193 -7.26 18.14 -0.20
CA SER A 193 -8.06 18.72 -1.27
C SER A 193 -8.64 20.06 -0.83
N THR A 194 -8.78 20.98 -1.78
CA THR A 194 -9.27 22.33 -1.56
C THR A 194 -10.26 22.71 -2.66
N LEU A 195 -11.23 23.56 -2.28
CA LEU A 195 -12.13 24.22 -3.21
C LEU A 195 -12.07 25.72 -2.96
N SER A 196 -11.47 26.46 -3.87
CA SER A 196 -11.30 27.91 -3.73
C SER A 196 -11.33 28.59 -5.09
N ASN A 197 -12.01 29.74 -5.20
CA ASN A 197 -12.04 30.56 -6.42
C ASN A 197 -12.48 29.80 -7.69
N GLY A 198 -13.40 28.83 -7.54
CA GLY A 198 -13.87 27.98 -8.65
C GLY A 198 -12.87 26.90 -9.08
N GLU A 199 -11.83 26.65 -8.29
CA GLU A 199 -10.84 25.61 -8.54
C GLU A 199 -10.91 24.53 -7.46
N PHE A 200 -11.09 23.28 -7.90
CA PHE A 200 -10.98 22.07 -7.09
C PHE A 200 -9.61 21.44 -7.34
N SER A 201 -8.76 21.41 -6.32
CA SER A 201 -7.38 20.94 -6.44
C SER A 201 -6.97 20.10 -5.25
N GLY A 202 -5.92 19.31 -5.40
CA GLY A 202 -5.43 18.47 -4.31
C GLY A 202 -4.21 17.65 -4.65
N ASN A 203 -3.75 16.92 -3.64
CA ASN A 203 -2.66 15.97 -3.74
C ASN A 203 -3.15 14.56 -3.37
N ILE A 204 -2.55 13.57 -4.00
CA ILE A 204 -2.88 12.15 -3.87
C ILE A 204 -1.57 11.40 -3.68
N TYR A 205 -1.50 10.57 -2.64
CA TYR A 205 -0.40 9.65 -2.41
C TYR A 205 -0.68 8.33 -3.11
N VAL A 206 0.29 7.82 -3.86
CA VAL A 206 0.15 6.61 -4.66
C VAL A 206 1.33 5.69 -4.42
N LYS A 207 1.09 4.42 -4.08
CA LYS A 207 2.16 3.42 -4.00
C LYS A 207 2.76 3.17 -5.39
N ASN A 208 4.07 3.15 -5.48
CA ASN A 208 4.78 2.92 -6.73
C ASN A 208 4.89 1.44 -7.08
N LEU A 209 3.79 0.85 -7.58
CA LEU A 209 3.74 -0.60 -7.87
C LEU A 209 4.21 -0.97 -9.29
N ASN A 210 4.05 -0.06 -10.25
CA ASN A 210 4.40 -0.26 -11.65
C ASN A 210 4.61 1.08 -12.37
N PRO A 211 5.45 1.17 -13.41
CA PRO A 211 5.62 2.40 -14.19
C PRO A 211 4.33 2.92 -14.84
N GLU A 212 3.47 2.04 -15.34
CA GLU A 212 2.21 2.44 -15.99
C GLU A 212 1.11 2.63 -14.93
N LYS A 213 0.70 3.89 -14.76
CA LYS A 213 -0.27 4.31 -13.75
C LYS A 213 -1.32 5.24 -14.34
N LYS A 214 -2.56 5.09 -13.88
CA LYS A 214 -3.66 6.01 -14.15
C LYS A 214 -4.34 6.38 -12.85
N VAL A 215 -4.21 7.64 -12.44
CA VAL A 215 -4.82 8.18 -11.22
C VAL A 215 -5.99 9.08 -11.62
N LYS A 216 -7.20 8.64 -11.29
CA LYS A 216 -8.46 9.27 -11.69
C LYS A 216 -9.18 9.83 -10.48
N ILE A 217 -9.75 11.01 -10.64
CA ILE A 217 -10.71 11.62 -9.71
C ILE A 217 -12.09 11.49 -10.36
N LEU A 218 -13.01 10.78 -9.72
CA LEU A 218 -14.43 10.79 -10.05
C LEU A 218 -15.12 11.77 -9.12
N TYR A 219 -15.78 12.78 -9.67
CA TYR A 219 -16.34 13.86 -8.88
C TYR A 219 -17.68 14.33 -9.40
N THR A 220 -18.41 15.03 -8.53
CA THR A 220 -19.70 15.67 -8.80
C THR A 220 -19.75 17.04 -8.13
N THR A 221 -20.52 17.95 -8.72
CA THR A 221 -20.86 19.26 -8.13
C THR A 221 -22.37 19.42 -7.92
N ASP A 222 -23.12 18.33 -8.06
CA ASP A 222 -24.59 18.30 -8.12
C ASP A 222 -25.16 17.05 -7.43
N ASP A 223 -24.56 16.66 -6.30
CA ASP A 223 -25.00 15.52 -5.47
C ASP A 223 -25.17 14.21 -6.24
N TRP A 224 -24.22 13.93 -7.15
CA TRP A 224 -24.19 12.74 -8.01
C TRP A 224 -25.34 12.66 -9.04
N ALA A 225 -26.03 13.77 -9.31
CA ALA A 225 -26.90 13.84 -10.50
C ALA A 225 -26.08 13.69 -11.79
N THR A 226 -24.86 14.23 -11.81
CA THR A 226 -23.86 13.95 -12.84
C THR A 226 -22.52 13.52 -12.23
N THR A 227 -21.85 12.60 -12.92
CA THR A 227 -20.49 12.15 -12.59
C THR A 227 -19.53 12.65 -13.66
N ARG A 228 -18.42 13.23 -13.22
CA ARG A 228 -17.34 13.72 -14.07
C ARG A 228 -16.05 13.02 -13.72
N GLU A 229 -15.13 12.96 -14.69
CA GLU A 229 -13.80 12.39 -14.50
C GLU A 229 -12.73 13.44 -14.75
N ALA A 230 -11.68 13.41 -13.93
CA ALA A 230 -10.43 14.14 -14.12
C ALA A 230 -9.25 13.23 -13.78
N TYR A 231 -8.05 13.65 -14.17
CA TYR A 231 -6.84 12.85 -14.02
C TYR A 231 -5.75 13.65 -13.31
N ALA A 232 -5.12 13.02 -12.32
CA ALA A 232 -3.98 13.59 -11.65
C ALA A 232 -2.69 13.38 -12.46
N ILE A 233 -1.68 14.20 -12.19
CA ILE A 233 -0.37 14.16 -12.83
C ILE A 233 0.69 13.86 -11.77
N TYR A 234 1.65 13.00 -12.12
CA TYR A 234 2.79 12.70 -11.27
C TYR A 234 3.67 13.95 -11.07
N THR A 235 4.04 14.23 -9.82
CA THR A 235 4.86 15.40 -9.46
C THR A 235 6.19 15.05 -8.80
N GLY A 236 6.40 13.81 -8.38
CA GLY A 236 7.66 13.38 -7.79
C GLY A 236 7.51 12.25 -6.78
N PRO A 237 8.62 11.64 -6.34
CA PRO A 237 8.61 10.71 -5.22
C PRO A 237 8.39 11.48 -3.91
N LEU A 238 7.76 10.82 -2.94
CA LEU A 238 7.54 11.35 -1.59
C LEU A 238 8.51 10.77 -0.56
N ASN A 239 9.43 9.89 -0.96
CA ASN A 239 10.46 9.34 -0.09
C ASN A 239 11.68 8.90 -0.92
N ASN A 240 12.79 8.63 -0.25
CA ASN A 240 14.05 8.21 -0.89
C ASN A 240 14.02 6.75 -1.38
N PHE A 241 13.00 5.98 -1.02
CA PHE A 241 12.82 4.59 -1.43
C PHE A 241 12.09 4.47 -2.78
N ASN A 242 11.60 5.59 -3.30
CA ASN A 242 10.74 5.65 -4.48
C ASN A 242 9.49 4.75 -4.35
N SER A 243 9.01 4.51 -3.12
CA SER A 243 7.88 3.60 -2.84
C SER A 243 6.52 4.30 -2.84
N VAL A 244 6.51 5.62 -2.67
CA VAL A 244 5.30 6.45 -2.70
C VAL A 244 5.54 7.67 -3.58
N GLU A 245 4.57 8.00 -4.42
CA GLU A 245 4.57 9.10 -5.36
C GLU A 245 3.52 10.14 -4.97
N ASN A 246 3.82 11.42 -5.23
CA ASN A 246 2.84 12.50 -5.17
C ASN A 246 2.22 12.74 -6.54
N TRP A 247 0.89 12.78 -6.58
CA TRP A 247 0.10 13.09 -7.76
C TRP A 247 -0.80 14.29 -7.46
N ASN A 248 -0.84 15.28 -8.35
CA ASN A 248 -1.69 16.46 -8.14
C ASN A 248 -2.76 16.60 -9.22
N TYR A 249 -3.84 17.31 -8.89
CA TYR A 249 -4.86 17.69 -9.84
C TYR A 249 -5.33 19.12 -9.56
N SER A 250 -5.80 19.78 -10.62
CA SER A 250 -6.45 21.09 -10.58
C SER A 250 -7.56 21.07 -11.64
N ILE A 251 -8.78 21.34 -11.21
CA ILE A 251 -10.01 21.19 -11.99
C ILE A 251 -10.84 22.46 -11.85
N ASN A 252 -11.17 23.09 -12.97
CA ASN A 252 -12.05 24.25 -12.99
C ASN A 252 -13.52 23.81 -12.77
N VAL A 253 -14.11 24.28 -11.68
CA VAL A 253 -15.49 24.02 -11.25
C VAL A 253 -16.18 25.34 -10.86
N PRO A 254 -16.40 26.25 -11.83
CA PRO A 254 -16.85 27.59 -11.53
C PRO A 254 -18.24 27.57 -10.88
N GLY A 255 -18.41 28.31 -9.78
CA GLY A 255 -19.67 28.40 -9.04
C GLY A 255 -19.99 27.20 -8.14
N ALA A 256 -19.15 26.15 -8.14
CA ALA A 256 -19.33 25.04 -7.19
C ALA A 256 -19.05 25.51 -5.76
N THR A 257 -20.02 25.32 -4.87
CA THR A 257 -19.85 25.54 -3.42
C THR A 257 -19.38 24.28 -2.70
N ASN A 258 -19.46 23.13 -3.38
CA ASN A 258 -19.14 21.81 -2.86
C ASN A 258 -18.69 20.89 -4.01
N VAL A 259 -17.72 20.03 -3.74
CA VAL A 259 -17.36 18.89 -4.60
C VAL A 259 -17.33 17.62 -3.77
N LYS A 260 -18.07 16.59 -4.22
CA LYS A 260 -17.94 15.22 -3.71
C LYS A 260 -17.13 14.37 -4.67
N TYR A 261 -16.24 13.53 -4.17
CA TYR A 261 -15.33 12.78 -5.04
C TYR A 261 -14.77 11.49 -4.44
N ALA A 262 -14.28 10.62 -5.32
CA ALA A 262 -13.49 9.45 -5.00
C ALA A 262 -12.29 9.36 -5.95
N ILE A 263 -11.25 8.66 -5.52
CA ILE A 263 -10.00 8.50 -6.27
C ILE A 263 -9.83 7.03 -6.65
N SER A 264 -9.45 6.77 -7.90
CA SER A 264 -9.03 5.45 -8.34
C SER A 264 -7.61 5.46 -8.85
N TYR A 265 -6.81 4.47 -8.47
CA TYR A 265 -5.47 4.20 -8.98
C TYR A 265 -5.48 2.88 -9.74
N THR A 266 -5.31 2.92 -11.06
CA THR A 266 -5.21 1.74 -11.92
C THR A 266 -3.77 1.50 -12.35
N THR A 267 -3.28 0.27 -12.20
CA THR A 267 -1.92 -0.13 -12.57
C THR A 267 -1.86 -1.64 -12.80
N ALA A 268 -1.08 -2.10 -13.79
CA ALA A 268 -0.93 -3.53 -14.10
C ALA A 268 -2.27 -4.32 -14.19
N GLY A 269 -3.34 -3.68 -14.68
CA GLY A 269 -4.68 -4.28 -14.79
C GLY A 269 -5.50 -4.32 -13.49
N GLN A 270 -4.95 -3.91 -12.35
CA GLN A 270 -5.65 -3.80 -11.06
C GLN A 270 -6.09 -2.35 -10.81
N THR A 271 -7.25 -2.16 -10.19
CA THR A 271 -7.71 -0.84 -9.72
C THR A 271 -7.89 -0.82 -8.22
N TYR A 272 -7.29 0.17 -7.58
CA TYR A 272 -7.44 0.49 -6.17
C TYR A 272 -8.29 1.74 -6.02
N TRP A 273 -9.04 1.83 -4.93
CA TRP A 273 -9.93 2.94 -4.66
C TRP A 273 -9.61 3.56 -3.32
N ASP A 274 -9.67 4.89 -3.29
CA ASP A 274 -9.89 5.64 -2.08
C ASP A 274 -11.18 6.44 -2.25
N ASN A 275 -12.24 5.90 -1.66
CA ASN A 275 -13.58 6.46 -1.66
C ASN A 275 -14.01 6.85 -0.24
N ASN A 276 -13.06 7.19 0.63
CA ASN A 276 -13.33 7.53 2.03
C ASN A 276 -14.23 6.48 2.70
N TYR A 277 -13.83 5.20 2.61
CA TYR A 277 -14.56 4.07 3.20
C TYR A 277 -16.02 3.94 2.74
N GLY A 278 -16.32 4.37 1.50
CA GLY A 278 -17.66 4.33 0.92
C GLY A 278 -18.49 5.60 1.14
N HIS A 279 -17.98 6.57 1.91
CA HIS A 279 -18.65 7.85 2.13
C HIS A 279 -18.41 8.87 1.01
N ASN A 280 -17.38 8.67 0.19
CA ASN A 280 -16.74 9.68 -0.65
C ASN A 280 -16.15 10.83 0.18
N TYR A 281 -15.22 11.56 -0.43
CA TYR A 281 -14.75 12.82 0.11
C TYR A 281 -15.70 13.95 -0.25
N GLU A 282 -15.72 14.98 0.58
CA GLU A 282 -16.48 16.21 0.37
C GLU A 282 -15.59 17.40 0.71
N VAL A 283 -15.48 18.36 -0.21
CA VAL A 283 -14.79 19.63 0.03
C VAL A 283 -15.73 20.77 -0.27
N VAL A 284 -15.88 21.66 0.70
CA VAL A 284 -16.72 22.86 0.60
C VAL A 284 -15.86 24.08 0.31
N SER A 285 -16.44 25.04 -0.41
CA SER A 285 -15.76 26.29 -0.70
C SER A 285 -15.58 27.08 0.58
N ASN A 286 -14.34 27.45 0.90
CA ASN A 286 -14.09 28.44 1.92
C ASN A 286 -14.54 29.79 1.38
N SER A 287 -15.71 30.24 1.81
CA SER A 287 -16.15 31.63 1.61
C SER A 287 -15.30 32.50 2.53
N LEU A 288 -14.46 33.37 1.95
CA LEU A 288 -13.88 34.49 2.68
C LEU A 288 -14.93 35.58 2.89
#